data_AF-A0A7S3PJ73-F1
#
_entry.id   AF-A0A7S3PJ73-F1
#
_cell.length_a   1.000
_cell.length_b   1.000
_cell.length_c   1.000
_cell.angle_alpha   90.00
_cell.angle_beta   90.00
_cell.angle_gamma   90.00
#
_symmetry.space_group_name_H-M   'P 1'
#
loop_
_entity.id
_entity.type
_entity.pdbx_description
1 polymer ?
#
loop_
_entity_poly.entity_id
_entity_poly.type
_entity_poly.pdbx_seq_one_letter_code
_entity_poly.pdbx_strand_id
1 'polypeptide(L)'
;YGDLSKPYGTGNPVKARCPPNNVVWYTLESYLPTLVYGCIVDAWVTNGKCPYACKFRYESNPEPGPFISAVNEVITRGRKIEKDRVVMYRNLLVERALERLKEIYWQWLKLSNEDGPSLASLWSTGTVSEIPTLKPFCSLVAEKKQLDKASRTLVLGNGMVRREWHNKAKLAKNFALLPNLESGDLNPHFAKTALMDLVEDAINYLEWVIVWPTVVQAVRSTPDGQSHLDPVIVLDRS
;
A
#
# COMPACT_ATOMS: atom_id res chain seq x y z
N TYR A 1 -10.64 2.50 35.81
CA TYR A 1 -9.20 2.23 35.74
C TYR A 1 -8.93 0.91 36.44
N GLY A 2 -8.72 -0.16 35.67
CA GLY A 2 -8.60 -1.53 36.19
C GLY A 2 -7.22 -1.79 36.77
N ASP A 3 -7.21 -2.44 37.92
CA ASP A 3 -6.06 -2.84 38.72
C ASP A 3 -5.17 -3.85 37.99
N LEU A 4 -3.90 -3.48 37.78
CA LEU A 4 -2.87 -4.25 37.07
C LEU A 4 -2.20 -5.34 37.95
N SER A 5 -2.71 -5.59 39.16
CA SER A 5 -2.06 -6.49 40.12
C SER A 5 -2.38 -7.99 39.98
N LYS A 6 -3.19 -8.42 39.00
CA LYS A 6 -3.51 -9.85 38.83
C LYS A 6 -2.66 -10.50 37.72
N PRO A 7 -1.81 -11.50 38.05
CA PRO A 7 -1.10 -12.26 37.04
C PRO A 7 -2.07 -13.17 36.30
N TYR A 8 -2.36 -12.83 35.04
CA TYR A 8 -3.01 -13.74 34.11
C TYR A 8 -2.07 -14.93 33.84
N GLY A 9 -2.67 -16.13 33.75
CA GLY A 9 -1.99 -17.42 33.71
C GLY A 9 -0.87 -17.56 32.69
N THR A 10 -0.04 -18.56 32.92
CA THR A 10 1.17 -18.96 32.20
C THR A 10 0.92 -19.33 30.73
N GLY A 11 0.57 -18.35 29.91
CA GLY A 11 0.76 -18.38 28.46
C GLY A 11 2.14 -17.82 28.13
N ASN A 12 2.81 -18.37 27.12
CA ASN A 12 4.04 -17.78 26.57
C ASN A 12 3.83 -16.27 26.40
N PRO A 13 4.72 -15.41 26.93
CA PRO A 13 4.58 -13.97 26.72
C PRO A 13 4.64 -13.72 25.23
N VAL A 14 3.50 -13.41 24.62
CA VAL A 14 3.47 -12.81 23.29
C VAL A 14 4.35 -11.58 23.43
N LYS A 15 5.51 -11.60 22.77
CA LYS A 15 6.53 -10.54 22.88
C LYS A 15 5.82 -9.22 22.59
N ALA A 16 5.51 -8.47 23.65
CA ALA A 16 4.80 -7.21 23.53
C ALA A 16 5.67 -6.31 22.66
N ARG A 17 5.12 -5.82 21.55
CA ARG A 17 5.85 -4.89 20.70
C ARG A 17 6.15 -3.65 21.54
N CYS A 18 7.37 -3.11 21.42
CA CYS A 18 7.69 -1.85 22.09
C CYS A 18 6.67 -0.79 21.62
N PRO A 19 6.05 -0.04 22.55
CA PRO A 19 5.13 1.01 22.16
C PRO A 19 5.88 2.02 21.28
N PRO A 20 5.27 2.54 20.21
CA PRO A 20 5.93 3.51 19.35
C PRO A 20 6.22 4.80 20.15
N ASN A 21 7.42 5.34 19.98
CA ASN A 21 7.85 6.59 20.64
C ASN A 21 6.94 7.78 20.33
N ASN A 22 6.27 7.76 19.17
CA ASN A 22 5.27 8.74 18.77
C ASN A 22 4.09 8.02 18.10
N VAL A 23 3.02 7.83 18.86
CA VAL A 23 1.80 7.13 18.40
C VAL A 23 1.15 7.84 17.21
N VAL A 24 1.12 9.18 17.22
CA VAL A 24 0.51 9.99 16.15
C VAL A 24 1.27 9.78 14.84
N TRP A 25 2.60 9.92 14.88
CA TRP A 25 3.46 9.70 13.72
C TRP A 25 3.34 8.27 13.20
N TYR A 26 3.46 7.28 14.08
CA TYR A 26 3.31 5.87 13.70
C TYR A 26 1.96 5.62 13.02
N THR A 27 0.88 6.19 13.54
CA THR A 27 -0.47 5.94 13.02
C THR A 27 -0.69 6.60 11.65
N LEU A 28 -0.34 7.89 11.54
CA LEU A 28 -0.66 8.70 10.36
C LEU A 28 0.35 8.54 9.21
N GLU A 29 1.63 8.31 9.51
CA GLU A 29 2.69 8.22 8.49
C GLU A 29 3.08 6.79 8.14
N SER A 30 2.77 5.81 8.99
CA SER A 30 3.17 4.43 8.76
C SER A 30 1.97 3.49 8.69
N TYR A 31 1.17 3.40 9.74
CA TYR A 31 0.12 2.39 9.86
C TYR A 31 -1.00 2.57 8.84
N LEU A 32 -1.67 3.73 8.81
CA LEU A 32 -2.76 3.97 7.86
C LEU A 32 -2.29 3.85 6.40
N PRO A 33 -1.16 4.46 5.98
CA PRO A 33 -0.62 4.23 4.65
C PRO A 33 -0.37 2.75 4.33
N THR A 34 0.28 2.02 5.23
CA THR A 34 0.60 0.60 5.01
C THR A 34 -0.66 -0.26 4.87
N LEU A 35 -1.70 0.03 5.64
CA LEU A 35 -3.00 -0.64 5.47
C LEU A 35 -3.56 -0.40 4.07
N VAL A 36 -3.53 0.84 3.60
CA VAL A 36 -4.01 1.16 2.25
C VAL A 36 -3.15 0.49 1.18
N TYR A 37 -1.83 0.41 1.36
CA TYR A 37 -0.95 -0.31 0.44
C TYR A 37 -1.34 -1.78 0.34
N GLY A 38 -1.60 -2.41 1.49
CA GLY A 38 -2.09 -3.79 1.54
C GLY A 38 -3.39 -3.97 0.77
N CYS A 39 -4.34 -3.04 0.91
CA CYS A 39 -5.60 -3.08 0.15
C CYS A 39 -5.39 -2.88 -1.36
N ILE A 40 -4.47 -2.00 -1.78
CA ILE A 40 -4.13 -1.81 -3.19
C ILE A 40 -3.55 -3.10 -3.77
N VAL A 41 -2.56 -3.70 -3.09
CA VAL A 41 -1.95 -4.97 -3.54
C VAL A 41 -2.99 -6.10 -3.55
N ASP A 42 -3.88 -6.16 -2.57
CA ASP A 42 -4.99 -7.11 -2.56
C ASP A 42 -5.87 -6.98 -3.83
N ALA A 43 -6.16 -5.74 -4.28
CA ALA A 43 -6.89 -5.50 -5.52
C ALA A 43 -6.12 -5.91 -6.79
N TRP A 44 -4.79 -5.97 -6.71
CA TRP A 44 -3.94 -6.42 -7.83
C TRP A 44 -3.78 -7.93 -7.86
N VAL A 45 -3.86 -8.57 -6.70
CA VAL A 45 -3.76 -10.03 -6.55
C VAL A 45 -5.10 -10.71 -6.79
N THR A 46 -6.18 -10.11 -6.31
CA THR A 46 -7.54 -10.64 -6.41
C THR A 46 -8.39 -9.80 -7.36
N ASN A 47 -9.32 -10.41 -8.11
CA ASN A 47 -10.25 -9.66 -8.97
C ASN A 47 -11.43 -9.04 -8.19
N GLY A 48 -11.24 -8.71 -6.91
CA GLY A 48 -12.24 -8.02 -6.06
C GLY A 48 -13.50 -8.83 -5.69
N LYS A 49 -13.74 -10.00 -6.29
CA LYS A 49 -14.96 -10.80 -6.10
C LYS A 49 -15.01 -11.56 -4.77
N CYS A 50 -13.87 -11.79 -4.09
CA CYS A 50 -13.87 -12.42 -2.77
C CYS A 50 -12.57 -12.08 -1.98
N PRO A 51 -12.65 -11.22 -0.93
CA PRO A 51 -11.50 -10.88 -0.09
C PRO A 51 -10.95 -12.07 0.73
N TYR A 52 -11.64 -13.21 0.71
CA TYR A 52 -11.21 -14.46 1.36
C TYR A 52 -10.77 -15.54 0.36
N ALA A 53 -10.69 -15.23 -0.94
CA ALA A 53 -10.33 -16.21 -1.97
C ALA A 53 -8.93 -16.82 -1.74
N CYS A 54 -7.98 -16.06 -1.18
CA CYS A 54 -6.66 -16.60 -0.85
C CYS A 54 -6.67 -17.51 0.40
N LYS A 55 -7.76 -17.53 1.19
CA LYS A 55 -7.89 -18.33 2.42
C LYS A 55 -8.65 -19.65 2.22
N PHE A 56 -9.50 -19.77 1.21
CA PHE A 56 -10.34 -20.95 1.01
C PHE A 56 -10.19 -21.49 -0.41
N ARG A 57 -9.57 -22.68 -0.50
CA ARG A 57 -9.56 -23.67 -1.60
C ARG A 57 -9.57 -23.17 -3.05
N TYR A 58 -8.56 -23.65 -3.76
CA TYR A 58 -8.34 -23.71 -5.22
C TYR A 58 -9.53 -24.20 -6.09
N GLU A 59 -10.64 -24.64 -5.50
CA GLU A 59 -11.74 -25.35 -6.19
C GLU A 59 -12.72 -24.40 -6.90
N SER A 60 -12.80 -23.13 -6.50
CA SER A 60 -13.50 -22.08 -7.24
C SER A 60 -12.49 -21.08 -7.77
N ASN A 61 -11.88 -21.36 -8.92
CA ASN A 61 -10.76 -20.59 -9.48
C ASN A 61 -11.18 -19.13 -9.72
N PRO A 62 -10.95 -18.19 -8.79
CA PRO A 62 -11.32 -16.81 -9.01
C PRO A 62 -10.34 -16.29 -10.06
N GLU A 63 -10.84 -15.58 -11.07
CA GLU A 63 -9.96 -14.93 -12.03
C GLU A 63 -8.88 -14.14 -11.27
N PRO A 64 -7.59 -14.35 -11.58
CA PRO A 64 -6.51 -13.64 -10.90
C PRO A 64 -6.65 -12.14 -11.11
N GLY A 65 -6.19 -11.36 -10.13
CA GLY A 65 -6.03 -9.92 -10.32
C GLY A 65 -5.02 -9.59 -11.43
N PRO A 66 -4.93 -8.31 -11.84
CA PRO A 66 -4.10 -7.89 -12.95
C PRO A 66 -2.60 -8.20 -12.76
N PHE A 67 -2.08 -8.08 -11.54
CA PHE A 67 -0.68 -8.36 -11.28
C PHE A 67 -0.37 -9.85 -11.38
N ILE A 68 -1.20 -10.71 -10.80
CA ILE A 68 -1.00 -12.17 -10.88
C ILE A 68 -1.17 -12.67 -12.32
N SER A 69 -2.10 -12.06 -13.07
CA SER A 69 -2.24 -12.33 -14.51
C SER A 69 -0.95 -12.02 -15.27
N ALA A 70 -0.34 -10.87 -15.00
CA ALA A 70 0.94 -10.48 -15.60
C ALA A 70 2.08 -11.42 -15.20
N VAL A 71 2.19 -11.80 -13.92
CA VAL A 71 3.18 -12.76 -13.43
C VAL A 71 3.01 -14.12 -14.13
N ASN A 72 1.78 -14.61 -14.25
CA ASN A 72 1.50 -15.87 -14.92
C ASN A 72 1.85 -15.81 -16.41
N GLU A 73 1.60 -14.69 -17.09
CA GLU A 73 2.00 -14.48 -18.47
C GLU A 73 3.53 -14.57 -18.63
N VAL A 74 4.27 -13.90 -17.76
CA VAL A 74 5.74 -13.93 -17.74
C VAL A 74 6.26 -15.35 -17.55
N ILE A 75 5.76 -16.06 -16.54
CA ILE A 75 6.17 -17.43 -16.23
C ILE A 75 5.85 -18.37 -17.39
N THR A 76 4.65 -18.26 -17.97
CA THR A 76 4.20 -19.14 -19.06
C THR A 76 5.00 -18.91 -20.33
N ARG A 77 5.35 -17.67 -20.65
CA ARG A 77 6.14 -17.34 -21.85
C ARG A 77 7.65 -17.54 -21.66
N GLY A 78 8.14 -17.50 -20.43
CA GLY A 78 9.56 -17.61 -20.10
C GLY A 78 10.42 -16.46 -20.64
N ARG A 79 9.81 -15.31 -20.96
CA ARG A 79 10.50 -14.14 -21.55
C ARG A 79 9.92 -12.83 -21.06
N LYS A 80 10.67 -11.73 -21.24
CA LYS A 80 10.26 -10.38 -20.84
C LYS A 80 8.94 -9.98 -21.50
N ILE A 81 8.12 -9.27 -20.75
CA ILE A 81 6.88 -8.68 -21.27
C ILE A 81 7.25 -7.62 -22.31
N GLU A 82 6.50 -7.57 -23.40
CA GLU A 82 6.65 -6.56 -24.45
C GLU A 82 6.26 -5.17 -23.92
N LYS A 83 6.88 -4.10 -24.43
CA LYS A 83 6.75 -2.74 -23.84
C LYS A 83 5.30 -2.23 -23.82
N ASP A 84 4.55 -2.52 -24.88
CA ASP A 84 3.13 -2.23 -25.00
C ASP A 84 2.29 -2.94 -23.93
N ARG A 85 2.59 -4.20 -23.65
CA ARG A 85 1.96 -4.99 -22.59
C ARG A 85 2.31 -4.47 -21.19
N VAL A 86 3.54 -4.00 -20.98
CA VAL A 86 3.93 -3.34 -19.72
C VAL A 86 3.09 -2.07 -19.49
N VAL A 87 2.90 -1.25 -20.52
CA VAL A 87 2.05 -0.05 -20.44
C VAL A 87 0.60 -0.42 -20.13
N MET A 88 0.07 -1.47 -20.78
CA MET A 88 -1.26 -2.00 -20.50
C MET A 88 -1.41 -2.41 -19.03
N TYR A 89 -0.47 -3.21 -18.50
CA TYR A 89 -0.51 -3.64 -17.09
C TYR A 89 -0.38 -2.47 -16.13
N ARG A 90 0.51 -1.50 -16.41
CA ARG A 90 0.65 -0.28 -15.61
C ARG A 90 -0.68 0.46 -15.48
N ASN A 91 -1.37 0.68 -16.60
CA ASN A 91 -2.66 1.37 -16.61
C ASN A 91 -3.72 0.59 -15.82
N LEU A 92 -3.76 -0.73 -15.99
CA LEU A 92 -4.71 -1.59 -15.30
C LEU A 92 -4.47 -1.63 -13.77
N LEU A 93 -3.20 -1.63 -13.34
CA LEU A 93 -2.84 -1.56 -11.92
C LEU A 93 -3.28 -0.22 -11.32
N VAL A 94 -3.06 0.89 -12.03
CA VAL A 94 -3.50 2.23 -11.61
C VAL A 94 -5.02 2.29 -11.49
N GLU A 95 -5.74 1.82 -12.52
CA GLU A 95 -7.21 1.80 -12.53
C GLU A 95 -7.76 1.01 -11.33
N ARG A 96 -7.29 -0.22 -11.12
CA ARG A 96 -7.73 -1.06 -9.99
C ARG A 96 -7.37 -0.48 -8.63
N ALA A 97 -6.21 0.16 -8.53
CA ALA A 97 -5.83 0.85 -7.30
C ALA A 97 -6.77 2.02 -7.00
N LEU A 98 -7.13 2.84 -8.00
CA LEU A 98 -8.04 3.97 -7.84
C LEU A 98 -9.47 3.51 -7.46
N GLU A 99 -9.97 2.44 -8.09
CA GLU A 99 -11.24 1.81 -7.70
C GLU A 99 -11.21 1.38 -6.23
N ARG A 100 -10.14 0.68 -5.82
CA ARG A 100 -9.99 0.24 -4.43
C ARG A 100 -9.86 1.40 -3.46
N LEU A 101 -9.12 2.45 -3.81
CA LEU A 101 -8.99 3.66 -3.00
C LEU A 101 -10.34 4.37 -2.82
N LYS A 102 -11.18 4.38 -3.86
CA LYS A 102 -12.56 4.89 -3.81
C LYS A 102 -13.42 4.08 -2.83
N GLU A 103 -13.29 2.75 -2.82
CA GLU A 103 -13.97 1.88 -1.85
C GLU A 103 -13.50 2.13 -0.41
N ILE A 104 -12.18 2.18 -0.20
CA ILE A 104 -11.58 2.47 1.12
C ILE A 104 -12.07 3.81 1.64
N TYR A 105 -12.01 4.86 0.80
CA TYR A 105 -12.53 6.17 1.13
C TYR A 105 -13.99 6.08 1.62
N TRP A 106 -14.85 5.40 0.86
CA TRP A 106 -16.26 5.28 1.20
C TRP A 106 -16.49 4.54 2.52
N GLN A 107 -15.75 3.45 2.76
CA GLN A 107 -15.83 2.68 3.99
C GLN A 107 -15.34 3.52 5.17
N TRP A 108 -14.18 4.18 5.04
CA TRP A 108 -13.54 4.92 6.13
C TRP A 108 -14.26 6.22 6.44
N LEU A 109 -14.85 6.88 5.45
CA LEU A 109 -15.68 8.06 5.65
C LEU A 109 -16.84 7.78 6.63
N LYS A 110 -17.42 6.58 6.55
CA LYS A 110 -18.53 6.14 7.40
C LYS A 110 -18.10 5.62 8.77
N LEU A 111 -16.80 5.51 9.04
CA LEU A 111 -16.31 5.13 10.35
C LEU A 111 -16.41 6.35 11.29
N SER A 112 -17.43 6.34 12.15
CA SER A 112 -17.61 7.29 13.24
C SER A 112 -17.54 6.58 14.59
N ASN A 113 -17.02 7.29 15.58
CA ASN A 113 -17.10 6.94 17.00
C ASN A 113 -18.18 7.80 17.68
N GLU A 114 -18.48 7.52 18.95
CA GLU A 114 -19.41 8.33 19.76
C GLU A 114 -19.02 9.82 19.80
N ASP A 115 -17.71 10.11 19.75
CA ASP A 115 -17.13 11.46 19.82
C ASP A 115 -16.93 12.14 18.45
N GLY A 116 -17.39 11.53 17.34
CA GLY A 116 -17.29 12.10 16.00
C GLY A 116 -16.50 11.24 14.99
N PRO A 117 -15.90 11.84 13.94
CA PRO A 117 -15.25 11.08 12.87
C PRO A 117 -14.02 10.32 13.40
N SER A 118 -13.86 9.07 12.97
CA SER A 118 -12.68 8.28 13.31
C SER A 118 -11.41 8.88 12.71
N LEU A 119 -10.24 8.53 13.26
CA LEU A 119 -8.96 8.97 12.72
C LEU A 119 -8.74 8.52 11.27
N ALA A 120 -9.24 7.33 10.91
CA ALA A 120 -9.20 6.80 9.54
C ALA A 120 -10.06 7.64 8.59
N SER A 121 -11.24 8.09 9.05
CA SER A 121 -12.09 9.02 8.31
C SER A 121 -11.32 10.31 8.03
N LEU A 122 -10.80 10.96 9.08
CA LEU A 122 -10.06 12.23 8.97
C LEU A 122 -8.79 12.15 8.12
N TRP A 123 -8.09 11.02 8.18
CA TRP A 123 -6.92 10.79 7.34
C TRP A 123 -7.32 10.54 5.89
N SER A 124 -8.35 9.74 5.61
CA SER A 124 -8.77 9.48 4.23
C SER A 124 -9.27 10.75 3.54
N THR A 125 -9.89 11.68 4.27
CA THR A 125 -10.39 12.97 3.76
C THR A 125 -9.33 14.09 3.71
N GLY A 126 -8.16 13.87 4.32
CA GLY A 126 -7.12 14.90 4.43
C GLY A 126 -7.45 16.04 5.39
N THR A 127 -8.35 15.81 6.36
CA THR A 127 -8.82 16.82 7.33
C THR A 127 -8.20 16.67 8.72
N VAL A 128 -7.16 15.84 8.88
CA VAL A 128 -6.43 15.64 10.14
C VAL A 128 -5.98 16.96 10.79
N SER A 129 -5.57 17.94 9.98
CA SER A 129 -5.10 19.26 10.43
C SER A 129 -6.20 20.16 10.99
N GLU A 130 -7.47 19.79 10.83
CA GLU A 130 -8.59 20.52 11.43
C GLU A 130 -8.66 20.29 12.95
N ILE A 131 -8.17 19.15 13.44
CA ILE A 131 -8.14 18.86 14.87
C ILE A 131 -7.07 19.72 15.56
N PRO A 132 -7.43 20.57 16.54
CA PRO A 132 -6.48 21.44 17.24
C PRO A 132 -5.27 20.71 17.82
N THR A 133 -5.47 19.51 18.37
CA THR A 133 -4.40 18.70 18.98
C THR A 133 -3.42 18.11 17.96
N LEU A 134 -3.81 18.00 16.69
CA LEU A 134 -2.98 17.44 15.61
C LEU A 134 -2.36 18.52 14.70
N LYS A 135 -2.76 19.79 14.85
CA LYS A 135 -2.17 20.91 14.11
C LYS A 135 -0.64 20.98 14.22
N PRO A 136 -0.02 20.87 15.42
CA PRO A 136 1.45 20.92 15.54
C PRO A 136 2.14 19.82 14.73
N PHE A 137 1.53 18.62 14.71
CA PHE A 137 2.03 17.50 13.90
C PHE A 137 1.98 17.83 12.40
N CYS A 138 0.84 18.34 11.90
CA CYS A 138 0.70 18.72 10.49
C CYS A 138 1.68 19.84 10.08
N SER A 139 1.95 20.79 10.97
CA SER A 139 2.97 21.83 10.75
C SER A 139 4.38 21.26 10.68
N LEU A 140 4.77 20.38 11.63
CA LEU A 140 6.07 19.71 11.62
C LEU A 140 6.28 18.87 10.36
N VAL A 141 5.23 18.17 9.93
CA VAL A 141 5.22 17.41 8.68
C VAL A 141 5.39 18.33 7.48
N ALA A 142 4.74 19.50 7.46
CA ALA A 142 4.88 20.50 6.39
C ALA A 142 6.27 21.16 6.37
N GLU A 143 6.89 21.39 7.53
CA GLU A 143 8.26 21.92 7.65
C GLU A 143 9.30 20.90 7.17
N LYS A 144 9.15 19.63 7.54
CA LYS A 144 10.01 18.54 7.04
C LYS A 144 9.96 18.39 5.52
N LYS A 145 8.83 18.70 4.86
CA LYS A 145 8.74 18.73 3.38
C LYS A 145 9.74 19.70 2.74
N GLN A 146 10.06 20.81 3.42
CA GLN A 146 10.95 21.84 2.86
C GLN A 146 12.43 21.48 3.02
N LEU A 147 12.77 20.75 4.09
CA LEU A 147 14.14 20.36 4.41
C LEU A 147 14.62 19.15 3.62
N ASP A 148 13.73 18.26 3.20
CA ASP A 148 14.10 16.98 2.62
C ASP A 148 13.58 16.82 1.17
N LYS A 149 14.22 17.54 0.23
CA LYS A 149 14.02 17.26 -1.22
C LYS A 149 14.61 15.91 -1.64
N ALA A 150 15.51 15.34 -0.84
CA ALA A 150 16.26 14.12 -1.15
C ALA A 150 15.75 12.87 -0.42
N SER A 151 15.25 13.00 0.82
CA SER A 151 14.73 11.84 1.54
C SER A 151 13.29 11.52 1.14
N ARG A 152 13.02 10.22 0.93
CA ARG A 152 11.68 9.63 0.75
C ARG A 152 10.89 9.67 2.08
N THR A 153 11.03 10.73 2.87
CA THR A 153 10.35 10.84 4.15
C THR A 153 8.86 10.92 3.84
N LEU A 154 8.13 9.87 4.22
CA LEU A 154 6.69 9.74 4.03
C LEU A 154 6.04 10.97 4.65
N VAL A 155 5.35 11.74 3.82
CA VAL A 155 4.48 12.84 4.22
C VAL A 155 3.05 12.51 3.82
N LEU A 156 2.63 11.36 4.31
CA LEU A 156 1.33 10.75 4.08
C LEU A 156 0.34 11.08 5.19
N GLY A 157 0.80 11.60 6.32
CA GLY A 157 -0.04 12.01 7.45
C GLY A 157 -1.00 13.15 7.11
N ASN A 158 -0.81 13.82 5.98
CA ASN A 158 -1.74 14.82 5.43
C ASN A 158 -2.95 14.22 4.71
N GLY A 159 -3.02 12.90 4.58
CA GLY A 159 -4.18 12.18 4.09
C GLY A 159 -4.12 11.72 2.64
N MET A 160 -5.18 10.99 2.25
CA MET A 160 -5.23 10.22 1.00
C MET A 160 -5.73 11.03 -0.18
N VAL A 161 -6.88 11.68 -0.05
CA VAL A 161 -7.49 12.48 -1.13
C VAL A 161 -7.27 13.98 -0.92
N ARG A 162 -7.42 14.75 -2.00
CA ARG A 162 -7.47 16.21 -1.93
C ARG A 162 -8.82 16.70 -1.41
N ARG A 163 -8.81 17.89 -0.83
CA ARG A 163 -10.00 18.50 -0.23
C ARG A 163 -11.08 18.83 -1.27
N GLU A 164 -10.67 19.19 -2.47
CA GLU A 164 -11.57 19.51 -3.59
C GLU A 164 -12.41 18.29 -3.99
N TRP A 165 -11.77 17.12 -4.08
CA TRP A 165 -12.48 15.88 -4.37
C TRP A 165 -13.33 15.44 -3.17
N HIS A 166 -12.80 15.49 -1.95
CA HIS A 166 -13.57 15.20 -0.73
C HIS A 166 -14.86 16.03 -0.65
N ASN A 167 -14.81 17.32 -0.97
CA ASN A 167 -15.98 18.21 -0.95
C ASN A 167 -17.07 17.82 -1.95
N LYS A 168 -16.69 17.24 -3.09
CA LYS A 168 -17.64 16.66 -4.06
C LYS A 168 -18.16 15.31 -3.56
N ALA A 169 -17.25 14.47 -3.10
CA ALA A 169 -17.52 13.10 -2.70
C ALA A 169 -18.42 12.99 -1.46
N LYS A 170 -18.29 13.90 -0.48
CA LYS A 170 -19.12 13.90 0.75
C LYS A 170 -20.62 14.15 0.49
N LEU A 171 -20.97 14.68 -0.68
CA LEU A 171 -22.36 14.91 -1.09
C LEU A 171 -23.03 13.63 -1.63
N ALA A 172 -22.25 12.58 -1.90
CA ALA A 172 -22.77 11.32 -2.42
C ALA A 172 -23.59 10.59 -1.36
N LYS A 173 -24.85 10.27 -1.70
CA LYS A 173 -25.76 9.54 -0.79
C LYS A 173 -25.43 8.05 -0.68
N ASN A 174 -24.88 7.48 -1.75
CA ASN A 174 -24.49 6.08 -1.82
C ASN A 174 -23.21 5.93 -2.67
N PHE A 175 -22.62 4.74 -2.64
CA PHE A 175 -21.36 4.46 -3.33
C PHE A 175 -21.45 4.68 -4.85
N ALA A 176 -22.60 4.35 -5.45
CA ALA A 176 -22.82 4.51 -6.89
C ALA A 176 -22.83 5.98 -7.33
N LEU A 177 -23.19 6.91 -6.44
CA LEU A 177 -23.18 8.36 -6.68
C LEU A 177 -21.84 9.02 -6.34
N LEU A 178 -20.85 8.25 -5.91
CA LEU A 178 -19.53 8.77 -5.58
C LEU A 178 -18.78 9.11 -6.88
N PRO A 179 -18.18 10.31 -7.03
CA PRO A 179 -17.42 10.66 -8.22
C PRO A 179 -16.29 9.67 -8.46
N ASN A 180 -15.89 9.51 -9.72
CA ASN A 180 -14.69 8.75 -10.03
C ASN A 180 -13.48 9.42 -9.40
N LEU A 181 -12.55 8.58 -8.94
CA LEU A 181 -11.32 9.03 -8.31
C LEU A 181 -10.21 8.91 -9.35
N GLU A 182 -9.59 10.04 -9.69
CA GLU A 182 -8.45 10.07 -10.60
C GLU A 182 -7.14 10.29 -9.83
N SER A 183 -6.00 9.96 -10.44
CA SER A 183 -4.68 10.19 -9.82
C SER A 183 -4.47 11.66 -9.41
N GLY A 184 -5.09 12.60 -10.13
CA GLY A 184 -5.04 14.03 -9.83
C GLY A 184 -5.82 14.44 -8.57
N ASP A 185 -6.79 13.62 -8.15
CA ASP A 185 -7.64 13.85 -6.97
C ASP A 185 -6.98 13.37 -5.67
N LEU A 186 -5.89 12.61 -5.77
CA LEU A 186 -5.11 12.14 -4.63
C LEU A 186 -4.20 13.25 -4.09
N ASN A 187 -3.89 13.18 -2.80
CA ASN A 187 -2.82 13.97 -2.21
C ASN A 187 -1.52 13.70 -3.01
N PRO A 188 -0.78 14.72 -3.48
CA PRO A 188 0.38 14.50 -4.36
C PRO A 188 1.43 13.55 -3.82
N HIS A 189 1.68 13.56 -2.50
CA HIS A 189 2.63 12.64 -1.88
C HIS A 189 2.09 11.22 -1.85
N PHE A 190 0.80 11.07 -1.54
CA PHE A 190 0.12 9.79 -1.58
C PHE A 190 0.09 9.23 -3.01
N ALA A 191 -0.33 10.03 -4.00
CA ALA A 191 -0.32 9.65 -5.41
C ALA A 191 1.06 9.16 -5.87
N LYS A 192 2.12 9.88 -5.50
CA LYS A 192 3.49 9.50 -5.87
C LYS A 192 3.92 8.21 -5.15
N THR A 193 3.88 8.19 -3.83
CA THR A 193 4.54 7.13 -3.03
C THR A 193 3.65 5.90 -2.80
N ALA A 194 2.35 6.08 -2.63
CA ALA A 194 1.42 4.98 -2.38
C ALA A 194 1.01 4.29 -3.67
N LEU A 195 0.77 5.07 -4.72
CA LEU A 195 0.23 4.57 -5.97
C LEU A 195 1.34 4.37 -7.00
N MET A 196 2.04 5.43 -7.40
CA MET A 196 2.98 5.32 -8.53
C MET A 196 4.22 4.50 -8.20
N ASP A 197 4.84 4.71 -7.03
CA ASP A 197 6.01 3.91 -6.61
C ASP A 197 5.63 2.43 -6.45
N LEU A 198 4.45 2.14 -5.89
CA LEU A 198 3.97 0.76 -5.73
C LEU A 198 3.67 0.09 -7.09
N VAL A 199 3.13 0.85 -8.05
CA VAL A 199 2.93 0.37 -9.43
C VAL A 199 4.27 0.11 -10.10
N GLU A 200 5.25 1.01 -9.91
CA GLU A 200 6.59 0.84 -10.43
C GLU A 200 7.27 -0.39 -9.85
N ASP A 201 7.16 -0.61 -8.54
CA ASP A 201 7.68 -1.80 -7.87
C ASP A 201 7.02 -3.08 -8.40
N ALA A 202 5.71 -3.07 -8.63
CA ALA A 202 5.00 -4.20 -9.24
C ALA A 202 5.48 -4.47 -10.67
N ILE A 203 5.66 -3.44 -11.50
CA ILE A 203 6.17 -3.62 -12.86
C ILE A 203 7.62 -4.12 -12.86
N ASN A 204 8.47 -3.54 -12.02
CA ASN A 204 9.86 -3.98 -11.87
C ASN A 204 9.94 -5.43 -11.39
N TYR A 205 9.01 -5.85 -10.51
CA TYR A 205 8.93 -7.24 -10.08
C TYR A 205 8.70 -8.20 -11.26
N LEU A 206 7.90 -7.82 -12.27
CA LEU A 206 7.68 -8.65 -13.46
C LEU A 206 8.98 -8.91 -14.24
N GLU A 207 9.93 -7.96 -14.22
CA GLU A 207 11.25 -8.18 -14.81
C GLU A 207 12.08 -9.16 -13.99
N TRP A 208 11.99 -9.07 -12.66
CA TRP A 208 12.70 -9.96 -11.73
C TRP A 208 12.19 -11.39 -11.75
N VAL A 209 10.90 -11.62 -12.01
CA VAL A 209 10.31 -12.97 -12.07
C VAL A 209 11.07 -13.91 -13.01
N ILE A 210 11.58 -13.40 -14.13
CA ILE A 210 12.33 -14.19 -15.12
C ILE A 210 13.74 -14.51 -14.63
N VAL A 211 14.35 -13.59 -13.89
CA VAL A 211 15.74 -13.68 -13.44
C VAL A 211 15.85 -14.48 -12.14
N TRP A 212 14.77 -14.54 -11.35
CA TRP A 212 14.74 -15.15 -10.03
C TRP A 212 15.21 -16.62 -10.00
N PRO A 213 14.80 -17.51 -10.92
CA PRO A 213 15.30 -18.89 -10.94
C PRO A 213 16.83 -18.97 -11.06
N THR A 214 17.43 -18.12 -11.91
CA THR A 214 18.89 -18.06 -12.10
C THR A 214 19.59 -17.58 -10.84
N VAL A 215 19.06 -16.54 -10.18
CA VAL A 215 19.62 -16.02 -8.91
C VAL A 215 19.56 -17.10 -7.82
N VAL A 216 18.43 -17.80 -7.68
CA VAL A 216 18.27 -18.87 -6.70
C VAL A 216 19.24 -20.03 -6.97
N GLN A 217 19.44 -20.40 -8.24
CA GLN A 217 20.43 -21.41 -8.60
C GLN A 217 21.85 -20.97 -8.24
N ALA A 218 22.24 -19.72 -8.51
CA ALA A 218 23.56 -19.18 -8.17
C ALA A 218 23.81 -19.18 -6.64
N VAL A 219 22.83 -18.75 -5.85
CA VAL A 219 22.94 -18.77 -4.38
C VAL A 219 23.07 -20.21 -3.86
N ARG A 220 22.27 -21.15 -4.38
CA ARG A 220 22.30 -22.56 -3.96
C ARG A 220 23.54 -23.32 -4.40
N SER A 221 24.21 -22.88 -5.46
CA SER A 221 25.44 -23.49 -5.96
C SER A 221 26.69 -23.02 -5.23
N THR A 222 26.56 -22.05 -4.31
CA THR A 222 27.65 -21.62 -3.43
C THR A 222 27.71 -22.56 -2.22
N PRO A 223 28.83 -23.30 -2.00
CA PRO A 223 28.99 -24.16 -0.83
C PRO A 223 28.95 -23.35 0.46
N ASP A 224 28.26 -23.85 1.48
CA ASP A 224 28.20 -23.24 2.81
C ASP A 224 29.63 -23.01 3.35
N GLY A 225 30.03 -21.73 3.50
CA GLY A 225 31.32 -21.33 4.06
C GLY A 225 32.22 -20.46 3.17
N GLN A 226 31.88 -20.23 1.89
CA GLN A 226 32.64 -19.32 1.02
C GLN A 226 31.79 -18.09 0.65
N SER A 227 32.03 -16.97 1.33
CA SER A 227 31.44 -15.68 0.97
C SER A 227 32.37 -14.95 -0.02
N HIS A 228 32.11 -15.07 -1.32
CA HIS A 228 32.57 -14.07 -2.26
C HIS A 228 31.55 -12.92 -2.27
N LEU A 229 31.88 -11.85 -1.55
CA LEU A 229 31.28 -10.54 -1.76
C LEU A 229 31.75 -10.05 -3.13
N ASP A 230 31.10 -10.46 -4.21
CA ASP A 230 31.02 -9.73 -5.48
C ASP A 230 30.11 -10.48 -6.47
N PRO A 231 28.81 -10.16 -6.53
CA PRO A 231 27.98 -10.59 -7.64
C PRO A 231 28.27 -9.68 -8.84
N VAL A 232 29.28 -10.03 -9.65
CA VAL A 232 29.37 -9.50 -11.02
C VAL A 232 28.29 -10.20 -11.84
N ILE A 233 27.06 -9.68 -11.76
CA ILE A 233 26.01 -10.02 -12.70
C ILE A 233 26.42 -9.38 -14.03
N VAL A 234 27.06 -10.16 -14.90
CA VAL A 234 27.24 -9.78 -16.31
C VAL A 234 25.86 -9.86 -16.95
N LEU A 235 25.12 -8.76 -16.89
CA LEU A 235 23.97 -8.54 -17.78
C LEU A 235 24.54 -8.34 -19.18
N ASP A 236 24.56 -9.43 -19.96
CA ASP A 236 24.83 -9.37 -21.38
C ASP A 236 23.79 -8.46 -22.04
N ARG A 237 24.25 -7.32 -22.54
CA ARG A 237 23.44 -6.36 -23.31
C ARG A 237 23.63 -6.69 -24.78
N SER A 238 22.84 -7.64 -25.28
CA SER A 238 22.59 -7.83 -26.72
C SER A 238 21.21 -7.33 -27.09
#